data_AF-A0A846TRF5-F1
#
_entry.id   AF-A0A846TRF5-F1
#
_cell.length_a   1.000
_cell.length_b   1.000
_cell.length_c   1.000
_cell.angle_alpha   90.00
_cell.angle_beta   90.00
_cell.angle_gamma   90.00
#
_symmetry.space_group_name_H-M   'P 1'
#
loop_
_entity.id
_entity.type
_entity.pdbx_description
1 polymer ?
#
loop_
_entity_poly.entity_id
_entity_poly.type
_entity_poly.pdbx_seq_one_letter_code
_entity_poly.pdbx_strand_id
1 'polypeptide(L)'
;MEFLLLFGLHLFIMGSLVLLLSGIITFLFPRLNFLITISLFGIVGFLYAYIFEVMDLAIFAVFFNMILSLTAVGLVKLGFYFKKVADRQGEKIA
;
A
#
# COMPACT_ATOMS: atom_id res chain seq x y z
N MET A 1 25.08 15.26 -0.95
CA MET A 1 24.22 14.73 -2.03
C MET A 1 23.94 13.23 -1.87
N GLU A 2 24.88 12.45 -1.33
CA GLU A 2 24.75 10.98 -1.20
C GLU A 2 23.66 10.51 -0.22
N PHE A 3 23.47 11.21 0.90
CA PHE A 3 22.46 10.85 1.92
C PHE A 3 21.02 10.91 1.37
N LEU A 4 20.67 11.97 0.65
CA LEU A 4 19.33 12.13 0.05
C LEU A 4 19.04 11.05 -1.00
N LEU A 5 20.06 10.65 -1.76
CA LEU A 5 19.95 9.65 -2.80
C LEU A 5 19.79 8.24 -2.20
N LEU A 6 20.59 7.91 -1.19
CA LEU A 6 20.46 6.66 -0.43
C LEU A 6 19.12 6.56 0.30
N PHE A 7 18.70 7.64 0.96
CA PHE A 7 17.42 7.71 1.67
C PHE A 7 16.25 7.55 0.70
N GLY A 8 16.26 8.28 -0.42
CA GLY A 8 15.23 8.18 -1.46
C GLY A 8 15.14 6.79 -2.08
N LEU A 9 16.27 6.16 -2.38
CA LEU A 9 16.31 4.79 -2.89
C LEU A 9 15.73 3.79 -1.88
N HIS A 10 16.12 3.91 -0.60
CA HIS A 10 15.63 3.02 0.45
C HIS A 10 14.12 3.17 0.64
N LEU A 11 13.62 4.40 0.64
CA LEU A 11 12.21 4.73 0.76
C LEU A 11 11.41 4.23 -0.45
N PHE A 12 12.00 4.29 -1.66
CA PHE A 12 11.41 3.74 -2.86
C PHE A 12 11.29 2.21 -2.79
N ILE A 13 12.37 1.50 -2.47
CA ILE A 13 12.37 0.04 -2.35
C ILE A 13 11.36 -0.41 -1.29
N MET A 14 11.36 0.25 -0.13
CA MET A 14 10.46 -0.07 0.97
C MET A 14 9.00 0.24 0.63
N GLY A 15 8.75 1.40 0.01
CA GLY A 15 7.43 1.80 -0.47
C GLY A 15 6.88 0.83 -1.52
N SER A 16 7.71 0.41 -2.48
CA SER A 16 7.33 -0.60 -3.48
C SER A 16 6.99 -1.95 -2.84
N LEU A 17 7.75 -2.38 -1.84
CA LEU A 17 7.46 -3.59 -1.05
C LEU A 17 6.11 -3.49 -0.34
N VAL A 18 5.84 -2.36 0.32
CA VAL A 18 4.57 -2.10 0.99
C VAL A 18 3.42 -2.11 0.00
N LEU A 19 3.59 -1.50 -1.18
CA LEU A 19 2.58 -1.46 -2.24
C LEU A 19 2.27 -2.87 -2.77
N LEU A 20 3.30 -3.67 -3.06
CA LEU A 20 3.16 -5.05 -3.52
C LEU A 20 2.51 -5.94 -2.47
N LEU A 21 3.01 -5.92 -1.23
CA LEU A 21 2.49 -6.77 -0.16
C LEU A 21 1.06 -6.39 0.20
N SER A 22 0.75 -5.10 0.37
CA SER A 22 -0.61 -4.65 0.65
C SER A 22 -1.57 -4.99 -0.50
N GLY A 23 -1.13 -4.86 -1.74
CA GLY A 23 -1.88 -5.27 -2.93
C GLY A 23 -2.15 -6.78 -2.95
N ILE A 24 -1.14 -7.61 -2.75
CA ILE A 24 -1.25 -9.08 -2.73
C ILE A 24 -2.16 -9.54 -1.59
N ILE A 25 -1.98 -9.01 -0.38
CA ILE A 25 -2.81 -9.34 0.79
C ILE A 25 -4.27 -8.99 0.51
N THR A 26 -4.53 -7.81 -0.07
CA THR A 26 -5.88 -7.39 -0.43
C THR A 26 -6.48 -8.25 -1.54
N PHE A 27 -5.66 -8.69 -2.49
CA PHE A 27 -6.09 -9.57 -3.58
C PHE A 27 -6.45 -10.96 -3.07
N LEU A 28 -5.64 -11.52 -2.16
CA LEU A 28 -5.86 -12.84 -1.56
C LEU A 28 -7.02 -12.82 -0.55
N PHE A 29 -7.17 -11.71 0.19
CA PHE A 29 -8.21 -11.53 1.20
C PHE A 29 -9.07 -10.29 0.88
N PRO A 30 -9.94 -10.33 -0.14
CA PRO A 30 -10.77 -9.19 -0.53
C PRO A 30 -11.81 -8.79 0.52
N ARG A 31 -12.05 -9.64 1.53
CA ARG A 31 -12.91 -9.36 2.69
C ARG A 31 -12.20 -8.69 3.87
N LEU A 32 -10.86 -8.58 3.86
CA LEU A 32 -10.15 -7.89 4.93
C LEU A 32 -10.48 -6.40 4.88
N ASN A 33 -10.81 -5.83 6.05
CA ASN A 33 -11.11 -4.41 6.16
C ASN A 33 -9.89 -3.58 5.77
N PHE A 34 -10.06 -2.68 4.80
CA PHE A 34 -8.97 -1.86 4.27
C PHE A 34 -8.24 -1.06 5.35
N LEU A 35 -8.97 -0.66 6.41
CA LEU A 35 -8.43 0.02 7.58
C LEU A 35 -7.40 -0.83 8.33
N ILE A 36 -7.60 -2.15 8.44
CA ILE A 36 -6.68 -3.04 9.14
C ILE A 36 -5.36 -3.11 8.38
N THR A 37 -5.41 -3.27 7.05
CA THR A 37 -4.22 -3.28 6.19
C THR A 37 -3.45 -1.96 6.31
N ILE A 38 -4.16 -0.83 6.19
CA ILE A 38 -3.53 0.50 6.29
C ILE A 38 -2.89 0.73 7.66
N SER A 39 -3.58 0.37 8.75
CA SER A 39 -3.02 0.51 10.11
C SER A 39 -1.79 -0.37 10.30
N LEU A 40 -1.78 -1.61 9.78
CA LEU A 40 -0.62 -2.50 9.85
C LEU A 40 0.60 -1.91 9.14
N PHE A 41 0.43 -1.41 7.92
CA PHE A 41 1.52 -0.79 7.17
C PHE A 41 1.95 0.57 7.71
N GLY A 42 1.05 1.32 8.36
CA GLY A 42 1.39 2.51 9.13
C GLY A 42 2.31 2.21 10.33
N ILE A 43 2.03 1.12 11.05
CA ILE A 43 2.89 0.65 12.15
C ILE A 43 4.28 0.24 11.63
N VAL A 44 4.36 -0.43 10.48
CA VAL A 44 5.63 -0.79 9.85
C VAL A 44 6.44 0.47 9.48
N GLY A 45 5.79 1.51 8.97
CA GLY A 45 6.43 2.81 8.69
C GLY A 45 6.95 3.50 9.94
N PHE A 46 6.22 3.41 11.06
CA PHE A 46 6.66 3.95 12.35
C PHE A 46 7.84 3.18 12.93
N LEU A 47 7.79 1.84 12.89
CA LEU A 47 8.85 0.97 13.39
C LEU A 47 10.16 1.20 12.62
N TYR A 48 10.07 1.43 11.32
CA TYR A 48 11.22 1.75 10.48
C TYR A 48 11.89 3.06 10.90
N ALA A 49 11.10 4.11 11.12
CA ALA A 49 11.66 5.40 11.52
C ALA A 49 12.29 5.37 12.92
N TYR A 50 11.76 4.52 13.80
CA TYR A 50 12.35 4.26 15.12
C TYR A 50 13.70 3.54 15.01
N ILE A 51 13.81 2.49 14.16
CA ILE A 51 15.05 1.71 14.00
C ILE A 51 16.19 2.53 13.38
N PHE A 52 15.87 3.42 12.45
CA PHE A 52 16.88 4.24 11.77
C PHE A 52 17.18 5.56 12.50
N GLU A 53 16.61 5.79 13.68
CA GLU A 53 16.74 7.02 14.49
C GLU A 53 16.36 8.31 13.74
N VAL A 54 15.60 8.20 12.64
CA VAL A 54 15.21 9.34 11.81
C VAL A 54 13.81 9.82 12.23
N MET A 55 13.71 10.25 13.48
CA MET A 55 12.43 10.57 14.11
C MET A 55 11.73 11.78 13.46
N ASP A 56 12.50 12.75 12.93
CA ASP A 56 11.98 13.89 12.17
C ASP A 56 11.28 13.47 10.86
N LEU A 57 11.69 12.36 10.26
CA LEU A 57 11.08 11.81 9.04
C LEU A 57 10.08 10.69 9.33
N ALA A 58 9.84 10.34 10.60
CA ALA A 58 8.93 9.28 11.00
C ALA A 58 7.49 9.53 10.56
N ILE A 59 7.01 10.76 10.78
CA ILE A 59 5.65 11.16 10.39
C ILE A 59 5.50 11.03 8.87
N PHE A 60 6.49 11.49 8.11
CA PHE A 60 6.49 11.37 6.66
C PHE A 60 6.46 9.90 6.21
N ALA A 61 7.30 9.04 6.80
CA ALA A 61 7.35 7.61 6.47
C ALA A 61 6.04 6.89 6.77
N VAL A 62 5.37 7.22 7.89
CA VAL A 62 4.06 6.67 8.24
C VAL A 62 3.00 7.09 7.23
N PHE A 63 2.88 8.39 6.95
CA PHE A 63 1.90 8.90 6.00
C PHE A 63 2.13 8.37 4.58
N PHE A 64 3.39 8.32 4.15
CA PHE A 64 3.76 7.80 2.84
C PHE A 64 3.35 6.32 2.70
N ASN A 65 3.64 5.48 3.69
CA ASN A 65 3.23 4.07 3.68
C ASN A 65 1.70 3.90 3.76
N MET A 66 0.99 4.74 4.52
CA MET A 66 -0.48 4.72 4.54
C MET A 66 -1.08 5.06 3.18
N ILE A 67 -0.56 6.08 2.48
CA ILE A 67 -1.03 6.47 1.15
C ILE A 67 -0.74 5.37 0.12
N LEU A 68 0.45 4.79 0.14
CA LEU A 68 0.80 3.68 -0.74
C LEU A 68 -0.10 2.46 -0.51
N SER A 69 -0.32 2.09 0.76
CA SER A 69 -1.23 1.00 1.10
C SER A 69 -2.66 1.29 0.66
N LEU A 70 -3.14 2.54 0.79
CA LEU A 70 -4.46 2.94 0.34
C LEU A 70 -4.59 2.83 -1.18
N THR A 71 -3.55 3.24 -1.91
CA THR A 71 -3.48 3.16 -3.37
C THR A 71 -3.51 1.70 -3.84
N ALA A 72 -2.71 0.83 -3.22
CA ALA A 72 -2.66 -0.60 -3.52
C ALA A 72 -4.02 -1.26 -3.30
N VAL A 73 -4.65 -1.03 -2.15
CA VAL A 73 -5.96 -1.58 -1.81
C VAL A 73 -7.04 -1.04 -2.76
N GLY A 74 -6.98 0.26 -3.08
CA GLY A 74 -7.89 0.92 -4.01
C GLY A 74 -7.84 0.29 -5.40
N LEU A 75 -6.63 0.10 -5.95
CA LEU A 75 -6.42 -0.52 -7.26
C LEU A 75 -6.98 -1.94 -7.31
N VAL A 76 -6.73 -2.75 -6.28
CA VAL A 76 -7.26 -4.13 -6.20
C VAL A 76 -8.79 -4.13 -6.18
N LYS A 77 -9.42 -3.28 -5.36
CA LYS A 77 -10.88 -3.16 -5.31
C LYS A 77 -11.47 -2.66 -6.62
N LEU A 78 -10.83 -1.72 -7.30
CA LEU A 78 -11.23 -1.26 -8.63
C LEU A 78 -11.15 -2.39 -9.65
N GLY A 79 -10.09 -3.20 -9.62
CA GLY A 79 -9.96 -4.39 -10.46
C GLY A 79 -11.12 -5.37 -10.27
N PHE A 80 -11.48 -5.68 -9.02
CA PHE A 80 -12.65 -6.52 -8.71
C PHE A 80 -13.97 -5.87 -9.15
N TYR A 81 -14.11 -4.55 -9.03
CA TYR A 81 -15.29 -3.84 -9.49
C TYR A 81 -15.45 -3.94 -11.01
N PHE A 82 -14.40 -3.68 -11.78
CA PHE A 82 -14.43 -3.81 -13.24
C PHE A 82 -14.73 -5.24 -13.68
N LYS A 83 -14.16 -6.24 -13.02
CA LYS A 83 -14.51 -7.65 -13.27
C LYS A 83 -16.01 -7.90 -13.07
N LYS A 84 -16.58 -7.44 -11.95
CA LYS A 84 -18.01 -7.61 -11.65
C LYS A 84 -18.92 -6.86 -12.63
N VAL A 85 -18.47 -5.74 -13.18
CA VAL A 85 -19.21 -4.98 -14.21
C VAL A 85 -19.13 -5.70 -15.56
N ALA A 86 -17.96 -6.19 -15.94
CA ALA A 86 -17.77 -6.97 -17.16
C ALA A 86 -18.61 -8.25 -17.17
N ASP A 87 -18.60 -9.02 -16.08
CA ASP A 87 -19.42 -10.23 -15.95
C ASP A 87 -20.92 -9.91 -16.10
N ARG A 88 -21.40 -8.83 -15.47
CA ARG A 88 -22.81 -8.39 -15.58
C ARG A 88 -23.20 -7.89 -16.97
N GLN A 89 -22.27 -7.34 -17.75
CA GLN A 89 -22.55 -6.94 -19.12
C GLN A 89 -22.50 -8.13 -20.07
N GLY A 90 -21.59 -9.09 -19.85
CA GLY A 90 -21.56 -10.35 -20.60
C GLY A 90 -22.84 -11.16 -20.45
N GLU A 91 -23.38 -11.24 -19.23
CA GLU A 91 -24.62 -11.97 -18.93
C GLU A 91 -25.88 -11.30 -19.52
N LYS A 92 -25.83 -10.01 -19.87
CA LYS A 92 -26.93 -9.29 -20.53
C LYS A 92 -26.96 -9.46 -22.05
N ILE A 93 -25.87 -9.94 -22.63
CA ILE A 93 -25.69 -10.08 -24.09
C ILE A 93 -25.84 -11.55 -24.52
N ALA A 94 -25.69 -12.51 -23.59
CA ALA A 94 -25.97 -13.93 -23.77
C ALA A 94 -27.45 -14.26 -23.59
#